data_AF-A0A1Y2MPG2-F1
#
_entry.id   AF-A0A1Y2MPG2-F1
#
_cell.length_a   1.000
_cell.length_b   1.000
_cell.length_c   1.000
_cell.angle_alpha   90.00
_cell.angle_beta   90.00
_cell.angle_gamma   90.00
#
_symmetry.space_group_name_H-M   'P 1'
#
loop_
_entity.id
_entity.type
_entity.pdbx_description
1 polymer ?
#
loop_
_entity_poly.entity_id
_entity_poly.type
_entity_poly.pdbx_seq_one_letter_code
_entity_poly.pdbx_strand_id
1 'polypeptide(L)'
;MSAPRRSRSPRTTDGYSGPSHASAGEYERFLRGGLRGSKNWTPMLMQARAEFVAHYPSMTRWARRPLAERVGPTINARPGPAGTLVDPAGAAASFRARPYLFYLSLTGRLRLDWPWLFGAANLRILAIADGLGLPLRAQMAALREQELGRGLSAPSVNKSLPWALPRLILHRADPDLTTLSLAEIDELRTAIRTVASLPEIEQLDLKIRMRSGFPMAWHSSVTQTGVAVFHAGFIEALPLRKQPRPTAALSSVPAVEEAMGRYLRELAVRRAPGTVAQARSGLLRLAAWHAETRPEQTTLAGLDRPALLEFLAWLPHQRKWKHPDQPLSAVYRDHVIGHVARFFRHAAINEWPHMPTKPPLTSSDVPRGIERVPRFIPAEQLDPLMDGIRALGGRSILRPQNPHIPQNPDRATAQKRHRHKRRRQ
;
A
#
# COMPACT_ATOMS: atom_id res chain seq x y z
N MET A 1 -11.31 -27.58 20.72
CA MET A 1 -10.33 -27.65 21.82
C MET A 1 -9.55 -26.35 21.83
N SER A 2 -9.91 -25.45 22.75
CA SER A 2 -9.33 -24.10 22.84
C SER A 2 -8.04 -24.14 23.65
N ALA A 3 -6.93 -23.72 23.06
CA ALA A 3 -5.65 -23.58 23.74
C ALA A 3 -5.72 -22.49 24.84
N PRO A 4 -4.99 -22.66 25.96
CA PRO A 4 -5.09 -21.73 27.09
C PRO A 4 -4.48 -20.37 26.71
N ARG A 5 -5.29 -19.31 26.89
CA ARG A 5 -4.87 -17.91 26.83
C ARG A 5 -3.85 -17.65 27.93
N ARG A 6 -2.58 -17.47 27.57
CA ARG A 6 -1.57 -16.92 28.49
C ARG A 6 -1.82 -15.41 28.63
N SER A 7 -2.14 -14.97 29.84
CA SER A 7 -2.23 -13.55 30.19
C SER A 7 -0.88 -12.86 29.93
N ARG A 8 -0.85 -11.90 29.02
CA ARG A 8 0.34 -11.09 28.77
C ARG A 8 0.31 -9.89 29.70
N SER A 9 1.28 -9.80 30.62
CA SER A 9 1.56 -8.55 31.32
C SER A 9 2.05 -7.51 30.31
N PRO A 10 1.60 -6.25 30.38
CA PRO A 10 2.09 -5.19 29.54
C PRO A 10 3.53 -4.87 29.97
N ARG A 11 4.51 -5.31 29.19
CA ARG A 11 5.90 -4.93 29.43
C ARG A 11 6.15 -3.61 28.69
N THR A 12 6.36 -2.56 29.47
CA THR A 12 6.83 -1.26 29.02
C THR A 12 8.16 -1.40 28.29
N THR A 13 8.41 -0.48 27.37
CA THR A 13 9.57 -0.30 26.48
C THR A 13 10.92 -0.03 27.20
N ASP A 14 11.16 -0.60 28.38
CA ASP A 14 12.25 -0.18 29.29
C ASP A 14 13.62 -0.84 29.06
N GLY A 15 13.82 -1.58 27.96
CA GLY A 15 15.07 -2.30 27.70
C GLY A 15 16.05 -1.64 26.70
N TYR A 16 15.63 -0.61 25.98
CA TYR A 16 16.45 -0.02 24.91
C TYR A 16 17.30 1.15 25.44
N SER A 17 18.59 0.90 25.64
CA SER A 17 19.56 1.90 26.14
C SER A 17 20.08 2.88 25.06
N GLY A 18 19.44 2.91 23.89
CA GLY A 18 19.90 3.72 22.76
C GLY A 18 20.91 3.01 21.85
N PRO A 19 21.24 3.64 20.70
CA PRO A 19 22.04 3.00 19.67
C PRO A 19 23.50 2.88 20.11
N SER A 20 24.06 1.66 20.08
CA SER A 20 25.43 1.38 20.55
C SER A 20 26.14 0.37 19.67
N HIS A 21 27.48 0.49 19.58
CA HIS A 21 28.31 -0.54 18.95
C HIS A 21 28.49 -1.74 19.88
N ALA A 22 28.58 -2.94 19.29
CA ALA A 22 29.12 -4.10 19.98
C ALA A 22 30.65 -4.04 19.98
N SER A 23 31.30 -4.71 20.94
CA SER A 23 32.76 -4.81 20.95
C SER A 23 33.30 -5.63 19.77
N ALA A 24 34.57 -5.44 19.41
CA ALA A 24 35.19 -6.19 18.31
C ALA A 24 35.20 -7.70 18.60
N GLY A 25 35.60 -8.08 19.82
CA GLY A 25 35.64 -9.49 20.23
C GLY A 25 34.26 -10.13 20.39
N GLU A 26 33.22 -9.37 20.76
CA GLU A 26 31.84 -9.86 20.74
C GLU A 26 31.39 -10.21 19.32
N TYR A 27 31.55 -9.29 18.37
CA TYR A 27 31.15 -9.52 16.99
C TYR A 27 31.98 -10.63 16.33
N GLU A 28 33.29 -10.68 16.58
CA GLU A 28 34.16 -11.73 16.06
C GLU A 28 33.74 -13.13 16.56
N ARG A 29 33.44 -13.27 17.87
CA ARG A 29 32.91 -14.53 18.42
C ARG A 29 31.63 -14.94 17.73
N PHE A 30 30.71 -14.00 17.49
CA PHE A 30 29.51 -14.26 16.71
C PHE A 30 29.83 -14.72 15.28
N LEU A 31 30.73 -14.04 14.57
CA LEU A 31 31.08 -14.40 13.19
C LEU A 31 31.70 -15.80 13.10
N ARG A 32 32.54 -16.18 14.07
CA ARG A 32 33.22 -17.49 14.09
C ARG A 32 32.29 -18.62 14.54
N GLY A 33 31.40 -18.37 15.49
CA GLY A 33 30.52 -19.39 16.07
C GLY A 33 29.17 -19.54 15.35
N GLY A 34 28.60 -18.44 14.84
CA GLY A 34 27.22 -18.37 14.37
C GLY A 34 27.06 -18.45 12.85
N LEU A 35 27.90 -17.75 12.09
CA LEU A 35 27.79 -17.73 10.63
C LEU A 35 28.56 -18.90 10.02
N ARG A 36 27.84 -19.98 9.69
CA ARG A 36 28.37 -21.09 8.88
C ARG A 36 28.57 -20.65 7.42
N GLY A 37 29.57 -19.82 7.18
CA GLY A 37 29.96 -19.31 5.88
C GLY A 37 31.33 -19.81 5.40
N SER A 38 31.65 -19.53 4.15
CA SER A 38 33.00 -19.75 3.59
C SER A 38 34.06 -19.05 4.44
N LYS A 39 35.22 -19.69 4.64
CA LYS A 39 36.36 -19.19 5.45
C LYS A 39 36.78 -17.75 5.10
N ASN A 40 36.48 -17.28 3.89
CA ASN A 40 36.84 -15.95 3.39
C ASN A 40 35.88 -14.82 3.82
N TRP A 41 34.74 -15.14 4.43
CA TRP A 41 33.70 -14.15 4.73
C TRP A 41 33.92 -13.41 6.05
N THR A 42 34.45 -14.10 7.06
CA THR A 42 34.71 -13.53 8.39
C THR A 42 35.69 -12.35 8.36
N PRO A 43 36.86 -12.44 7.67
CA PRO A 43 37.79 -11.30 7.58
C PRO A 43 37.16 -10.08 6.90
N MET A 44 36.38 -10.32 5.82
CA MET A 44 35.69 -9.25 5.09
C MET A 44 34.66 -8.53 5.98
N LEU A 45 33.86 -9.26 6.76
CA LEU A 45 32.88 -8.67 7.68
C LEU A 45 33.53 -7.94 8.85
N MET A 46 34.66 -8.44 9.34
CA MET A 46 35.47 -7.77 10.37
C MET A 46 36.03 -6.45 9.85
N GLN A 47 36.58 -6.44 8.63
CA GLN A 47 37.08 -5.23 7.98
C GLN A 47 35.95 -4.21 7.77
N ALA A 48 34.79 -4.66 7.25
CA ALA A 48 33.63 -3.79 7.07
C ALA A 48 33.15 -3.15 8.38
N ARG A 49 33.16 -3.90 9.50
CA ARG A 49 32.88 -3.35 10.83
C ARG A 49 33.95 -2.33 11.25
N ALA A 50 35.23 -2.66 11.10
CA ALA A 50 36.33 -1.79 11.52
C ALA A 50 36.29 -0.43 10.80
N GLU A 51 36.11 -0.45 9.48
CA GLU A 51 35.94 0.76 8.67
C GLU A 51 34.73 1.59 9.10
N PHE A 52 33.60 0.92 9.36
CA PHE A 52 32.38 1.58 9.81
C PHE A 52 32.53 2.24 11.17
N VAL A 53 33.15 1.55 12.14
CA VAL A 53 33.39 2.11 13.49
C VAL A 53 34.44 3.22 13.45
N ALA A 54 35.46 3.12 12.60
CA ALA A 54 36.44 4.17 12.42
C ALA A 54 35.81 5.45 11.84
N HIS A 55 34.93 5.29 10.85
CA HIS A 55 34.23 6.41 10.22
C HIS A 55 33.10 6.97 11.11
N TYR A 56 32.40 6.11 11.85
CA TYR A 56 31.34 6.47 12.78
C TYR A 56 31.60 5.89 14.17
N PRO A 57 32.42 6.52 15.02
CA PRO A 57 32.67 6.03 16.38
C PRO A 57 31.44 6.05 17.30
N SER A 58 30.43 6.85 16.92
CA SER A 58 29.16 6.98 17.63
C SER A 58 28.01 6.61 16.72
N MET A 59 27.24 5.58 17.10
CA MET A 59 26.03 5.19 16.40
C MET A 59 24.97 6.30 16.35
N THR A 60 24.89 7.14 17.40
CA THR A 60 24.01 8.32 17.41
C THR A 60 24.41 9.33 16.33
N ARG A 61 25.72 9.52 16.09
CA ARG A 61 26.20 10.38 15.00
C ARG A 61 25.85 9.78 13.65
N TRP A 62 26.07 8.47 13.46
CA TRP A 62 25.68 7.77 12.24
C TRP A 62 24.18 7.93 11.95
N ALA A 63 23.31 7.76 12.96
CA ALA A 63 21.86 7.86 12.80
C ALA A 63 21.38 9.25 12.33
N ARG A 64 22.16 10.30 12.55
CA ARG A 64 21.87 11.68 12.13
C ARG A 64 22.41 12.04 10.74
N ARG A 65 23.17 11.14 10.10
CA ARG A 65 23.70 11.38 8.75
C ARG A 65 22.59 11.35 7.70
N PRO A 66 22.79 12.03 6.55
CA PRO A 66 21.87 11.96 5.42
C PRO A 66 21.50 10.52 5.07
N LEU A 67 20.25 10.29 4.71
CA LEU A 67 19.73 8.96 4.39
C LEU A 67 20.52 8.30 3.25
N ALA A 68 20.92 9.07 2.23
CA ALA A 68 21.73 8.58 1.13
C ALA A 68 23.08 8.02 1.60
N GLU A 69 23.71 8.66 2.58
CA GLU A 69 24.95 8.19 3.20
C GLU A 69 24.72 6.94 4.03
N ARG A 70 23.68 6.92 4.88
CA ARG A 70 23.38 5.77 5.75
C ARG A 70 22.97 4.51 4.98
N VAL A 71 22.24 4.67 3.86
CA VAL A 71 21.85 3.55 3.00
C VAL A 71 23.03 3.08 2.15
N GLY A 72 23.87 4.02 1.72
CA GLY A 72 25.01 3.80 0.84
C GLY A 72 24.62 3.56 -0.62
N PRO A 73 25.59 3.26 -1.52
CA PRO A 73 25.35 3.14 -2.95
C PRO A 73 24.21 2.17 -3.27
N THR A 74 23.19 2.68 -3.97
CA THR A 74 22.18 1.85 -4.64
C THR A 74 22.50 1.82 -6.12
N ILE A 75 22.20 0.71 -6.81
CA ILE A 75 22.58 0.46 -8.22
C ILE A 75 22.16 1.61 -9.16
N ASN A 76 21.11 2.36 -8.81
CA ASN A 76 20.58 3.48 -9.59
C ASN A 76 20.57 4.83 -8.83
N ALA A 77 21.34 4.97 -7.74
CA ALA A 77 21.39 6.23 -7.00
C ALA A 77 21.87 7.36 -7.94
N ARG A 78 21.10 8.45 -8.01
CA ARG A 78 21.54 9.66 -8.71
C ARG A 78 22.41 10.48 -7.76
N PRO A 79 23.42 11.21 -8.26
CA PRO A 79 24.07 12.25 -7.49
C PRO A 79 23.00 13.18 -6.92
N GLY A 80 23.11 13.54 -5.64
CA GLY A 80 22.18 14.46 -5.01
C GLY A 80 22.16 15.82 -5.71
N PRO A 81 21.14 16.66 -5.47
CA PRO A 81 21.15 18.04 -5.96
C PRO A 81 22.42 18.76 -5.51
N ALA A 82 22.94 19.63 -6.38
CA ALA A 82 24.17 20.40 -6.14
C ALA A 82 24.12 21.06 -4.76
N GLY A 83 25.12 20.78 -3.91
CA GLY A 83 25.19 21.23 -2.51
C GLY A 83 24.94 20.16 -1.46
N THR A 84 24.44 18.97 -1.83
CA THR A 84 24.35 17.84 -0.88
C THR A 84 25.68 17.07 -0.87
N LEU A 85 26.57 17.41 0.06
CA LEU A 85 27.83 16.68 0.27
C LEU A 85 27.54 15.33 0.93
N VAL A 86 27.19 14.32 0.14
CA VAL A 86 27.19 12.92 0.60
C VAL A 86 28.64 12.47 0.68
N ASP A 87 29.11 12.08 1.87
CA ASP A 87 30.44 11.52 2.03
C ASP A 87 30.52 10.15 1.32
N PRO A 88 31.28 10.01 0.22
CA PRO A 88 31.35 8.75 -0.52
C PRO A 88 31.98 7.62 0.28
N ALA A 89 32.96 7.94 1.13
CA ALA A 89 33.63 6.97 2.00
C ALA A 89 32.69 6.48 3.11
N GLY A 90 31.95 7.41 3.72
CA GLY A 90 30.91 7.11 4.70
C GLY A 90 29.76 6.27 4.11
N ALA A 91 29.34 6.60 2.90
CA ALA A 91 28.33 5.84 2.16
C ALA A 91 28.78 4.40 1.84
N ALA A 92 30.03 4.22 1.41
CA ALA A 92 30.61 2.91 1.17
C ALA A 92 30.76 2.09 2.47
N ALA A 93 31.23 2.73 3.54
CA ALA A 93 31.34 2.11 4.87
C ALA A 93 29.97 1.64 5.38
N SER A 94 28.95 2.48 5.31
CA SER A 94 27.57 2.15 5.70
C SER A 94 26.99 0.99 4.88
N PHE A 95 27.24 0.95 3.57
CA PHE A 95 26.77 -0.14 2.71
C PHE A 95 27.40 -1.48 3.06
N ARG A 96 28.73 -1.50 3.23
CA ARG A 96 29.48 -2.72 3.60
C ARG A 96 29.11 -3.20 5.01
N ALA A 97 28.78 -2.30 5.92
CA ALA A 97 28.41 -2.59 7.29
C ALA A 97 26.99 -3.14 7.48
N ARG A 98 26.16 -3.29 6.44
CA ARG A 98 24.77 -3.79 6.58
C ARG A 98 24.63 -5.08 7.41
N PRO A 99 25.46 -6.12 7.23
CA PRO A 99 25.40 -7.29 8.09
C PRO A 99 25.65 -6.96 9.58
N TYR A 100 26.59 -6.04 9.86
CA TYR A 100 26.84 -5.57 11.22
C TYR A 100 25.65 -4.77 11.78
N LEU A 101 25.01 -3.91 10.97
CA LEU A 101 23.80 -3.19 11.38
C LEU A 101 22.62 -4.13 11.70
N PHE A 102 22.46 -5.20 10.92
CA PHE A 102 21.47 -6.24 11.20
C PHE A 102 21.78 -6.98 12.50
N TYR A 103 23.06 -7.32 12.74
CA TYR A 103 23.49 -7.91 14.01
C TYR A 103 23.13 -6.99 15.19
N LEU A 104 23.52 -5.70 15.13
CA LEU A 104 23.21 -4.75 16.19
C LEU A 104 21.70 -4.68 16.46
N SER A 105 20.89 -4.64 15.40
CA SER A 105 19.44 -4.60 15.55
C SER A 105 18.84 -5.87 16.15
N LEU A 106 19.27 -7.05 15.69
CA LEU A 106 18.82 -8.34 16.23
C LEU A 106 19.26 -8.57 17.69
N THR A 107 20.32 -7.90 18.13
CA THR A 107 20.79 -7.89 19.53
C THR A 107 20.22 -6.76 20.38
N GLY A 108 19.24 -5.99 19.87
CA GLY A 108 18.59 -4.91 20.60
C GLY A 108 19.42 -3.63 20.76
N ARG A 109 20.55 -3.52 20.06
CA ARG A 109 21.48 -2.38 20.14
C ARG A 109 21.19 -1.27 19.12
N LEU A 110 20.33 -1.51 18.13
CA LEU A 110 20.03 -0.54 17.08
C LEU A 110 18.63 -0.69 16.51
N ARG A 111 17.81 0.34 16.65
CA ARG A 111 16.56 0.49 15.88
C ARG A 111 16.84 1.14 14.54
N LEU A 112 16.42 0.48 13.45
CA LEU A 112 16.55 1.03 12.09
C LEU A 112 15.28 1.77 11.70
N ASP A 113 15.40 3.04 11.35
CA ASP A 113 14.25 3.85 10.95
C ASP A 113 13.62 3.38 9.62
N TRP A 114 12.34 3.71 9.43
CA TRP A 114 11.60 3.34 8.22
C TRP A 114 12.24 3.85 6.92
N PRO A 115 12.68 5.12 6.82
CA PRO A 115 13.42 5.60 5.65
C PRO A 115 14.58 4.69 5.24
N TRP A 116 15.42 4.29 6.20
CA TRP A 116 16.54 3.40 5.94
C TRP A 116 16.07 2.01 5.48
N LEU A 117 15.05 1.43 6.11
CA LEU A 117 14.51 0.12 5.77
C LEU A 117 13.82 0.06 4.40
N PHE A 118 13.31 1.19 3.91
CA PHE A 118 12.80 1.32 2.55
C PHE A 118 13.92 1.51 1.52
N GLY A 119 14.97 2.27 1.87
CA GLY A 119 16.16 2.45 1.02
C GLY A 119 17.00 1.18 0.88
N ALA A 120 17.15 0.40 1.97
CA ALA A 120 17.82 -0.89 1.98
C ALA A 120 16.95 -1.96 1.30
N ALA A 121 17.10 -2.10 -0.02
CA ALA A 121 16.29 -2.97 -0.86
C ALA A 121 16.27 -4.45 -0.42
N ASN A 122 17.39 -4.96 0.11
CA ASN A 122 17.56 -6.38 0.46
C ASN A 122 17.99 -6.53 1.92
N LEU A 123 17.11 -7.12 2.73
CA LEU A 123 17.30 -7.32 4.17
C LEU A 123 17.57 -8.80 4.45
N ARG A 124 18.82 -9.22 4.23
CA ARG A 124 19.25 -10.63 4.39
C ARG A 124 19.51 -10.98 5.85
N ILE A 125 18.50 -10.84 6.71
CA ILE A 125 18.67 -10.99 8.17
C ILE A 125 18.75 -12.45 8.62
N LEU A 126 18.22 -13.39 7.83
CA LEU A 126 18.05 -14.79 8.28
C LEU A 126 19.37 -15.49 8.61
N ALA A 127 20.43 -15.29 7.82
CA ALA A 127 21.72 -15.91 8.11
C ALA A 127 22.33 -15.40 9.44
N ILE A 128 22.08 -14.14 9.77
CA ILE A 128 22.54 -13.53 11.03
C ILE A 128 21.68 -14.03 12.18
N ALA A 129 20.36 -14.11 11.98
CA ALA A 129 19.44 -14.67 12.95
C ALA A 129 19.76 -16.13 13.29
N ASP A 130 20.03 -16.96 12.28
CA ASP A 130 20.44 -18.36 12.48
C ASP A 130 21.74 -18.43 13.31
N GLY A 131 22.71 -17.56 13.00
CA GLY A 131 23.97 -17.52 13.75
C GLY A 131 23.83 -17.01 15.19
N LEU A 132 22.77 -16.26 15.49
CA LEU A 132 22.39 -15.86 16.84
C LEU A 132 21.55 -16.92 17.56
N GLY A 133 21.23 -18.04 16.91
CA GLY A 133 20.34 -19.08 17.46
C GLY A 133 18.88 -18.65 17.53
N LEU A 134 18.47 -17.61 16.79
CA LEU A 134 17.10 -17.12 16.79
C LEU A 134 16.20 -18.01 15.92
N PRO A 135 14.97 -18.34 16.35
CA PRO A 135 14.08 -19.26 15.63
C PRO A 135 13.41 -18.65 14.39
N LEU A 136 13.85 -17.47 13.94
CA LEU A 136 13.18 -16.66 12.91
C LEU A 136 12.95 -17.42 11.60
N ARG A 137 13.94 -18.21 11.15
CA ARG A 137 13.79 -19.01 9.91
C ARG A 137 12.69 -20.05 10.04
N ALA A 138 12.67 -20.78 11.16
CA ALA A 138 11.66 -21.79 11.42
C ALA A 138 10.26 -21.17 11.59
N GLN A 139 10.17 -20.05 12.32
CA GLN A 139 8.92 -19.30 12.48
C GLN A 139 8.38 -18.77 11.15
N MET A 140 9.24 -18.23 10.29
CA MET A 140 8.84 -17.78 8.95
C MET A 140 8.39 -18.93 8.05
N ALA A 141 9.02 -20.09 8.16
CA ALA A 141 8.60 -21.29 7.44
C ALA A 141 7.23 -21.79 7.91
N ALA A 142 7.00 -21.85 9.21
CA ALA A 142 5.71 -22.22 9.81
C ALA A 142 4.59 -21.25 9.41
N LEU A 143 4.84 -19.94 9.46
CA LEU A 143 3.91 -18.92 8.97
C LEU A 143 3.55 -19.12 7.50
N ARG A 144 4.55 -19.44 6.68
CA ARG A 144 4.33 -19.71 5.26
C ARG A 144 3.45 -20.95 5.06
N GLU A 145 3.78 -22.05 5.72
CA GLU A 145 3.02 -23.30 5.63
C GLU A 145 1.56 -23.11 6.05
N GLN A 146 1.35 -22.42 7.16
CA GLN A 146 0.00 -22.12 7.67
C GLN A 146 -0.83 -21.29 6.68
N GLU A 147 -0.25 -20.25 6.05
CA GLU A 147 -0.99 -19.43 5.08
C GLU A 147 -1.26 -20.19 3.77
N LEU A 148 -0.35 -21.05 3.33
CA LEU A 148 -0.58 -21.95 2.19
C LEU A 148 -1.73 -22.92 2.48
N GLY A 149 -1.76 -23.52 3.67
CA GLY A 149 -2.84 -24.40 4.12
C GLY A 149 -4.21 -23.71 4.19
N ARG A 150 -4.23 -22.37 4.30
CA ARG A 150 -5.45 -21.55 4.27
C ARG A 150 -5.86 -21.11 2.86
N GLY A 151 -5.14 -21.55 1.82
CA GLY A 151 -5.47 -21.29 0.42
C GLY A 151 -4.87 -20.00 -0.15
N LEU A 152 -3.92 -19.35 0.54
CA LEU A 152 -3.17 -18.24 -0.07
C LEU A 152 -2.20 -18.77 -1.13
N SER A 153 -2.00 -18.00 -2.20
CA SER A 153 -1.10 -18.41 -3.28
C SER A 153 0.37 -18.31 -2.87
N ALA A 154 1.16 -19.31 -3.25
CA ALA A 154 2.60 -19.36 -2.96
C ALA A 154 3.38 -18.12 -3.45
N PRO A 155 3.14 -17.57 -4.65
CA PRO A 155 3.80 -16.34 -5.08
C PRO A 155 3.54 -15.15 -4.14
N SER A 156 2.33 -15.07 -3.59
CA SER A 156 1.94 -14.00 -2.68
C SER A 156 2.65 -14.13 -1.33
N VAL A 157 2.61 -15.33 -0.72
CA VAL A 157 3.24 -15.59 0.59
C VAL A 157 4.76 -15.41 0.51
N ASN A 158 5.38 -15.91 -0.56
CA ASN A 158 6.83 -15.82 -0.78
C ASN A 158 7.34 -14.40 -1.03
N LYS A 159 6.44 -13.49 -1.42
CA LYS A 159 6.75 -12.07 -1.56
C LYS A 159 6.51 -11.32 -0.25
N SER A 160 5.38 -11.57 0.41
CA SER A 160 4.91 -10.76 1.52
C SER A 160 5.70 -10.95 2.81
N LEU A 161 5.85 -12.21 3.27
CA LEU A 161 6.52 -12.49 4.55
C LEU A 161 8.00 -12.06 4.54
N PRO A 162 8.81 -12.41 3.52
CA PRO A 162 10.22 -12.01 3.48
C PRO A 162 10.43 -10.52 3.27
N TRP A 163 9.41 -9.80 2.80
CA TRP A 163 9.49 -8.35 2.64
C TRP A 163 9.13 -7.60 3.94
N ALA A 164 8.04 -7.97 4.62
CA ALA A 164 7.54 -7.21 5.77
C ALA A 164 8.19 -7.61 7.10
N LEU A 165 8.37 -8.91 7.38
CA LEU A 165 8.87 -9.38 8.69
C LEU A 165 10.26 -8.84 9.02
N PRO A 166 11.27 -8.90 8.12
CA PRO A 166 12.57 -8.31 8.41
C PRO A 166 12.52 -6.83 8.73
N ARG A 167 11.59 -6.08 8.11
CA ARG A 167 11.44 -4.65 8.37
C ARG A 167 10.88 -4.39 9.76
N LEU A 168 9.86 -5.14 10.18
CA LEU A 168 9.27 -5.03 11.53
C LEU A 168 10.30 -5.38 12.62
N ILE A 169 11.03 -6.49 12.44
CA ILE A 169 12.05 -6.96 13.38
C ILE A 169 13.19 -5.93 13.51
N LEU A 170 13.73 -5.46 12.39
CA LEU A 170 14.84 -4.52 12.38
C LEU A 170 14.43 -3.12 12.90
N HIS A 171 13.19 -2.72 12.66
CA HIS A 171 12.68 -1.44 13.16
C HIS A 171 12.57 -1.42 14.68
N ARG A 172 11.99 -2.50 15.25
CA ARG A 172 11.79 -2.60 16.70
C ARG A 172 13.06 -2.90 17.48
N ALA A 173 14.07 -3.49 16.82
CA ALA A 173 15.29 -4.06 17.42
C ALA A 173 14.99 -5.19 18.44
N ASP A 174 14.07 -6.07 18.09
CA ASP A 174 13.60 -7.18 18.91
C ASP A 174 13.20 -8.31 17.94
N PRO A 175 13.91 -9.45 17.93
CA PRO A 175 13.61 -10.56 17.05
C PRO A 175 12.45 -11.44 17.55
N ASP A 176 11.96 -11.24 18.77
CA ASP A 176 10.87 -12.03 19.30
C ASP A 176 9.56 -11.67 18.58
N LEU A 177 9.06 -12.59 17.74
CA LEU A 177 7.78 -12.40 17.07
C LEU A 177 6.61 -12.45 18.05
N THR A 178 6.78 -13.05 19.23
CA THR A 178 5.69 -13.07 20.21
C THR A 178 5.40 -11.65 20.66
N THR A 179 6.38 -10.78 20.88
CA THR A 179 6.21 -9.39 21.34
C THR A 179 5.64 -8.46 20.26
N LEU A 180 5.42 -8.93 19.03
CA LEU A 180 4.80 -8.15 17.96
C LEU A 180 3.40 -7.69 18.34
N SER A 181 3.11 -6.43 18.04
CA SER A 181 1.83 -5.78 18.29
C SER A 181 1.16 -5.35 16.99
N LEU A 182 -0.15 -5.15 17.04
CA LEU A 182 -0.91 -4.57 15.93
C LEU A 182 -0.45 -3.13 15.63
N ALA A 183 -0.05 -2.37 16.66
CA ALA A 183 0.41 -0.99 16.51
C ALA A 183 1.61 -0.89 15.57
N GLU A 184 2.57 -1.82 15.66
CA GLU A 184 3.76 -1.83 14.79
C GLU A 184 3.42 -2.20 13.33
N ILE A 185 2.43 -3.08 13.12
CA ILE A 185 1.91 -3.36 11.78
C ILE A 185 1.30 -2.09 11.17
N ASP A 186 0.51 -1.36 11.95
CA ASP A 186 -0.13 -0.12 11.50
C ASP A 186 0.86 1.04 11.35
N GLU A 187 1.92 1.07 12.16
CA GLU A 187 3.03 2.01 12.02
C GLU A 187 3.74 1.81 10.67
N LEU A 188 4.12 0.57 10.32
CA LEU A 188 4.71 0.27 9.03
C LEU A 188 3.77 0.64 7.86
N ARG A 189 2.46 0.40 8.00
CA ARG A 189 1.49 0.84 6.99
C ARG A 189 1.44 2.35 6.84
N THR A 190 1.55 3.09 7.94
CA THR A 190 1.58 4.54 7.94
C THR A 190 2.87 5.05 7.29
N ALA A 191 4.01 4.46 7.63
CA ALA A 191 5.30 4.76 7.02
C ALA A 191 5.29 4.56 5.50
N ILE A 192 4.65 3.51 4.98
CA ILE A 192 4.50 3.31 3.52
C ILE A 192 3.70 4.44 2.85
N ARG A 193 2.71 5.04 3.54
CA ARG A 193 1.92 6.15 2.98
C ARG A 193 2.71 7.45 2.93
N THR A 194 3.57 7.68 3.91
CA THR A 194 4.32 8.94 4.06
C THR A 194 5.70 8.89 3.43
N VAL A 195 6.21 7.71 3.05
CA VAL A 195 7.56 7.54 2.49
C VAL A 195 7.79 8.41 1.26
N ALA A 196 6.78 8.63 0.41
CA ALA A 196 6.88 9.49 -0.78
C ALA A 196 7.23 10.96 -0.45
N SER A 197 6.96 11.39 0.77
CA SER A 197 7.18 12.75 1.26
C SER A 197 8.49 12.92 2.03
N LEU A 198 9.35 11.89 2.08
CA LEU A 198 10.61 11.99 2.82
C LEU A 198 11.59 12.97 2.14
N PRO A 199 12.16 13.92 2.90
CA PRO A 199 13.30 14.71 2.42
C PRO A 199 14.43 13.72 2.12
N GLU A 200 15.07 13.85 0.95
CA GLU A 200 16.13 12.95 0.43
C GLU A 200 15.68 11.67 -0.31
N ILE A 201 14.37 11.38 -0.46
CA ILE A 201 13.93 10.20 -1.24
C ILE A 201 14.44 10.21 -2.69
N GLU A 202 14.70 11.39 -3.24
CA GLU A 202 15.17 11.58 -4.61
C GLU A 202 16.59 11.08 -4.86
N GLN A 203 17.39 11.02 -3.80
CA GLN A 203 18.80 10.59 -3.83
C GLN A 203 18.91 9.05 -3.82
N LEU A 204 17.79 8.38 -3.58
CA LEU A 204 17.67 6.93 -3.61
C LEU A 204 16.90 6.50 -4.86
N ASP A 205 17.17 5.27 -5.34
CA ASP A 205 16.30 4.56 -6.30
C ASP A 205 14.84 4.39 -5.78
N LEU A 206 14.61 4.73 -4.52
CA LEU A 206 13.31 4.71 -3.86
C LEU A 206 12.28 5.60 -4.55
N LYS A 207 12.62 6.79 -5.06
CA LYS A 207 11.65 7.67 -5.76
C LYS A 207 11.10 7.02 -7.03
N ILE A 208 11.92 6.29 -7.80
CA ILE A 208 11.49 5.57 -9.01
C ILE A 208 10.54 4.43 -8.62
N ARG A 209 10.89 3.68 -7.55
CA ARG A 209 10.03 2.62 -7.01
C ARG A 209 8.71 3.16 -6.49
N MET A 210 8.69 4.34 -5.87
CA MET A 210 7.45 4.95 -5.37
C MET A 210 6.50 5.42 -6.49
N ARG A 211 7.04 5.72 -7.68
CA ARG A 211 6.23 6.09 -8.86
C ARG A 211 5.70 4.89 -9.64
N SER A 212 6.29 3.71 -9.45
CA SER A 212 5.78 2.44 -9.96
C SER A 212 4.91 1.79 -8.87
N GLY A 213 3.94 0.93 -9.21
CA GLY A 213 2.92 0.41 -8.26
C GLY A 213 3.40 -0.34 -6.99
N PHE A 214 4.68 -0.25 -6.61
CA PHE A 214 5.26 -0.78 -5.39
C PHE A 214 4.57 -0.35 -4.10
N PRO A 215 4.11 0.90 -3.89
CA PRO A 215 3.46 1.27 -2.64
C PRO A 215 2.22 0.41 -2.35
N MET A 216 1.46 0.09 -3.41
CA MET A 216 0.32 -0.82 -3.32
C MET A 216 0.76 -2.26 -3.03
N ALA A 217 1.82 -2.74 -3.69
CA ALA A 217 2.37 -4.07 -3.41
C ALA A 217 2.93 -4.19 -1.98
N TRP A 218 3.55 -3.14 -1.45
CA TRP A 218 4.04 -3.08 -0.07
C TRP A 218 2.89 -3.06 0.92
N HIS A 219 1.86 -2.24 0.69
CA HIS A 219 0.66 -2.26 1.51
C HIS A 219 0.00 -3.63 1.57
N SER A 220 -0.09 -4.32 0.43
CA SER A 220 -0.61 -5.69 0.38
C SER A 220 0.29 -6.66 1.14
N SER A 221 1.62 -6.49 1.04
CA SER A 221 2.60 -7.35 1.73
C SER A 221 2.50 -7.22 3.25
N VAL A 222 2.37 -5.99 3.76
CA VAL A 222 2.18 -5.75 5.20
C VAL A 222 0.85 -6.29 5.69
N THR A 223 -0.22 -6.08 4.92
CA THR A 223 -1.55 -6.59 5.28
C THR A 223 -1.53 -8.11 5.37
N GLN A 224 -0.98 -8.79 4.37
CA GLN A 224 -0.88 -10.26 4.37
C GLN A 224 -0.01 -10.77 5.51
N THR A 225 1.14 -10.12 5.76
CA THR A 225 1.99 -10.49 6.89
C THR A 225 1.27 -10.31 8.22
N GLY A 226 0.56 -9.19 8.39
CA GLY A 226 -0.26 -8.91 9.55
C GLY A 226 -1.36 -9.97 9.77
N VAL A 227 -2.01 -10.44 8.71
CA VAL A 227 -2.98 -11.56 8.77
C VAL A 227 -2.29 -12.86 9.18
N ALA A 228 -1.12 -13.17 8.61
CA ALA A 228 -0.37 -14.38 8.94
C ALA A 228 0.04 -14.43 10.42
N VAL A 229 0.56 -13.32 10.95
CA VAL A 229 0.96 -13.24 12.36
C VAL A 229 -0.25 -13.24 13.30
N PHE A 230 -1.41 -12.73 12.87
CA PHE A 230 -2.68 -12.87 13.60
C PHE A 230 -3.13 -14.33 13.65
N HIS A 231 -3.15 -15.03 12.51
CA HIS A 231 -3.55 -16.44 12.48
C HIS A 231 -2.60 -17.33 13.30
N ALA A 232 -1.32 -16.97 13.39
CA ALA A 232 -0.34 -17.66 14.24
C ALA A 232 -0.45 -17.29 15.73
N GLY A 233 -1.32 -16.35 16.09
CA GLY A 233 -1.55 -15.93 17.48
C GLY A 233 -0.49 -15.00 18.04
N PHE A 234 0.37 -14.41 17.21
CA PHE A 234 1.37 -13.43 17.66
C PHE A 234 0.74 -12.06 18.00
N ILE A 235 -0.30 -11.66 17.25
CA ILE A 235 -1.08 -10.44 17.53
C ILE A 235 -2.53 -10.80 17.86
N GLU A 236 -3.15 -9.98 18.69
CA GLU A 236 -4.48 -10.25 19.27
C GLU A 236 -5.65 -9.89 18.35
N ALA A 237 -5.42 -9.02 17.38
CA ALA A 237 -6.47 -8.47 16.52
C ALA A 237 -6.09 -8.51 15.04
N LEU A 238 -7.09 -8.75 14.19
CA LEU A 238 -6.94 -8.81 12.74
C LEU A 238 -6.64 -7.41 12.18
N PRO A 239 -5.57 -7.22 11.39
CA PRO A 239 -5.27 -5.93 10.79
C PRO A 239 -6.34 -5.51 9.78
N LEU A 240 -6.95 -4.35 10.01
CA LEU A 240 -8.00 -3.82 9.15
C LEU A 240 -7.39 -3.31 7.83
N ARG A 241 -7.77 -3.90 6.68
CA ARG A 241 -7.31 -3.46 5.33
C ARG A 241 -7.47 -1.96 5.09
N LYS A 242 -8.55 -1.37 5.61
CA LYS A 242 -8.78 0.07 5.66
C LYS A 242 -9.20 0.41 7.08
N GLN A 243 -8.52 1.37 7.70
CA GLN A 243 -9.04 1.96 8.92
C GLN A 243 -10.40 2.59 8.58
N PRO A 244 -11.46 2.35 9.36
CA PRO A 244 -12.74 3.00 9.16
C PRO A 244 -12.48 4.51 9.28
N ARG A 245 -12.67 5.23 8.18
CA ARG A 245 -12.68 6.70 8.27
C ARG A 245 -13.93 7.07 9.06
N PRO A 246 -13.83 8.01 10.02
CA PRO A 246 -15.01 8.62 10.60
C PRO A 246 -15.96 9.01 9.47
N THR A 247 -17.21 8.58 9.61
CA THR A 247 -18.22 8.91 8.62
C THR A 247 -18.47 10.40 8.77
N ALA A 248 -18.18 11.19 7.73
CA ALA A 248 -18.47 12.62 7.76
C ALA A 248 -19.96 12.86 8.06
N ALA A 249 -20.33 14.04 8.56
CA ALA A 249 -21.73 14.43 8.56
C ALA A 249 -22.28 14.43 7.12
N LEU A 250 -23.57 14.18 6.94
CA LEU A 250 -24.25 14.35 5.67
C LEU A 250 -24.50 15.84 5.37
N SER A 251 -24.86 16.61 6.40
CA SER A 251 -25.23 18.02 6.34
C SER A 251 -24.69 18.77 7.56
N SER A 252 -24.42 20.07 7.40
CA SER A 252 -24.16 20.99 8.51
C SER A 252 -25.44 21.44 9.23
N VAL A 253 -26.61 21.22 8.62
CA VAL A 253 -27.92 21.61 9.17
C VAL A 253 -28.47 20.45 10.02
N PRO A 254 -28.64 20.61 11.35
CA PRO A 254 -28.98 19.51 12.26
C PRO A 254 -30.26 18.74 11.91
N ALA A 255 -31.33 19.42 11.52
CA ALA A 255 -32.60 18.75 11.18
C ALA A 255 -32.48 17.93 9.89
N VAL A 256 -31.71 18.42 8.92
CA VAL A 256 -31.41 17.70 7.67
C VAL A 256 -30.52 16.48 7.94
N GLU A 257 -29.48 16.64 8.77
CA GLU A 257 -28.60 15.54 9.20
C GLU A 257 -29.40 14.44 9.88
N GLU A 258 -30.28 14.80 10.81
CA GLU A 258 -31.07 13.83 11.57
C GLU A 258 -32.08 13.10 10.68
N ALA A 259 -32.77 13.80 9.77
CA ALA A 259 -33.69 13.17 8.82
C ALA A 259 -32.97 12.15 7.91
N MET A 260 -31.83 12.55 7.32
CA MET A 260 -31.05 11.66 6.46
C MET A 260 -30.41 10.51 7.25
N GLY A 261 -29.90 10.80 8.45
CA GLY A 261 -29.29 9.83 9.36
C GLY A 261 -30.30 8.78 9.83
N ARG A 262 -31.51 9.21 10.21
CA ARG A 262 -32.63 8.33 10.56
C ARG A 262 -32.96 7.38 9.41
N TYR A 263 -33.10 7.90 8.19
CA TYR A 263 -33.38 7.06 7.01
C TYR A 263 -32.29 6.01 6.77
N LEU A 264 -31.02 6.36 6.93
CA LEU A 264 -29.92 5.40 6.76
C LEU A 264 -29.90 4.34 7.87
N ARG A 265 -30.22 4.71 9.12
CA ARG A 265 -30.38 3.76 10.23
C ARG A 265 -31.50 2.77 9.96
N GLU A 266 -32.67 3.25 9.54
CA GLU A 266 -33.81 2.39 9.18
C GLU A 266 -33.51 1.52 7.94
N LEU A 267 -32.79 2.05 6.95
CA LEU A 267 -32.38 1.28 5.77
C LEU A 267 -31.40 0.16 6.11
N ALA A 268 -30.50 0.38 7.07
CA ALA A 268 -29.49 -0.59 7.49
C ALA A 268 -30.07 -1.83 8.17
N VAL A 269 -31.26 -1.72 8.78
CA VAL A 269 -31.98 -2.88 9.36
C VAL A 269 -32.35 -3.90 8.28
N ARG A 270 -32.60 -3.45 7.04
CA ARG A 270 -33.20 -4.27 5.98
C ARG A 270 -32.34 -4.45 4.72
N ARG A 271 -31.19 -3.78 4.61
CA ARG A 271 -30.33 -3.82 3.42
C ARG A 271 -28.86 -4.06 3.77
N ALA A 272 -28.16 -4.71 2.84
CA ALA A 272 -26.72 -4.93 2.96
C ALA A 272 -25.93 -3.60 3.06
N PRO A 273 -24.78 -3.57 3.76
CA PRO A 273 -23.99 -2.36 3.98
C PRO A 273 -23.63 -1.60 2.69
N GLY A 274 -23.39 -2.31 1.59
CA GLY A 274 -23.10 -1.70 0.29
C GLY A 274 -24.24 -0.82 -0.24
N THR A 275 -25.50 -1.25 -0.04
CA THR A 275 -26.69 -0.49 -0.44
C THR A 275 -26.89 0.74 0.45
N VAL A 276 -26.59 0.63 1.74
CA VAL A 276 -26.65 1.79 2.67
C VAL A 276 -25.58 2.82 2.29
N ALA A 277 -24.36 2.38 1.99
CA ALA A 277 -23.28 3.27 1.55
C ALA A 277 -23.62 4.00 0.23
N GLN A 278 -24.29 3.30 -0.69
CA GLN A 278 -24.82 3.87 -1.93
C GLN A 278 -25.89 4.95 -1.67
N ALA A 279 -26.88 4.64 -0.82
CA ALA A 279 -27.90 5.61 -0.41
C ALA A 279 -27.27 6.84 0.24
N ARG A 280 -26.31 6.63 1.15
CA ARG A 280 -25.56 7.70 1.79
C ARG A 280 -24.84 8.59 0.78
N SER A 281 -24.22 8.01 -0.25
CA SER A 281 -23.55 8.76 -1.32
C SER A 281 -24.53 9.62 -2.13
N GLY A 282 -25.75 9.13 -2.35
CA GLY A 282 -26.83 9.90 -2.97
C GLY A 282 -27.30 11.07 -2.09
N LEU A 283 -27.52 10.82 -0.80
CA LEU A 283 -27.95 11.85 0.15
C LEU A 283 -26.91 12.94 0.38
N LEU A 284 -25.62 12.60 0.36
CA LEU A 284 -24.56 13.61 0.39
C LEU A 284 -24.64 14.60 -0.79
N ARG A 285 -25.11 14.15 -1.96
CA ARG A 285 -25.30 15.04 -3.12
C ARG A 285 -26.48 15.98 -2.93
N LEU A 286 -27.57 15.46 -2.36
CA LEU A 286 -28.72 16.29 -1.97
C LEU A 286 -28.33 17.33 -0.92
N ALA A 287 -27.59 16.93 0.11
CA ALA A 287 -27.12 17.84 1.15
C ALA A 287 -26.17 18.91 0.60
N ALA A 288 -25.24 18.54 -0.29
CA ALA A 288 -24.36 19.50 -0.95
C ALA A 288 -25.14 20.53 -1.78
N TRP A 289 -26.10 20.07 -2.60
CA TRP A 289 -26.96 20.97 -3.37
C TRP A 289 -27.79 21.89 -2.47
N HIS A 290 -28.37 21.35 -1.40
CA HIS A 290 -29.17 22.12 -0.45
C HIS A 290 -28.33 23.21 0.23
N ALA A 291 -27.11 22.87 0.67
CA ALA A 291 -26.19 23.84 1.27
C ALA A 291 -25.73 24.92 0.29
N GLU A 292 -25.60 24.59 -1.00
CA GLU A 292 -25.18 25.53 -2.05
C GLU A 292 -26.31 26.46 -2.49
N THR A 293 -27.52 25.93 -2.67
CA THR A 293 -28.63 26.65 -3.32
C THR A 293 -29.66 27.22 -2.37
N ARG A 294 -29.77 26.68 -1.15
CA ARG A 294 -30.78 27.03 -0.15
C ARG A 294 -30.21 27.04 1.28
N PRO A 295 -29.09 27.75 1.54
CA PRO A 295 -28.43 27.74 2.85
C PRO A 295 -29.31 28.24 4.01
N GLU A 296 -30.29 29.09 3.72
CA GLU A 296 -31.25 29.64 4.67
C GLU A 296 -32.30 28.62 5.15
N GLN A 297 -32.52 27.54 4.39
CA GLN A 297 -33.48 26.51 4.77
C GLN A 297 -32.87 25.62 5.86
N THR A 298 -33.50 25.58 7.03
CA THR A 298 -33.05 24.75 8.15
C THR A 298 -33.71 23.36 8.17
N THR A 299 -34.62 23.09 7.22
CA THR A 299 -35.39 21.85 7.12
C THR A 299 -35.60 21.44 5.66
N LEU A 300 -36.05 20.21 5.42
CA LEU A 300 -36.36 19.72 4.07
C LEU A 300 -37.84 19.92 3.69
N ALA A 301 -38.66 20.52 4.57
CA ALA A 301 -40.10 20.69 4.35
C ALA A 301 -40.43 21.55 3.13
N GLY A 302 -39.59 22.54 2.83
CA GLY A 302 -39.73 23.42 1.67
C GLY A 302 -39.25 22.82 0.34
N LEU A 303 -38.79 21.57 0.33
CA LEU A 303 -38.33 20.90 -0.88
C LEU A 303 -39.50 20.22 -1.62
N ASP A 304 -40.30 21.06 -2.26
CA ASP A 304 -41.37 20.63 -3.15
C ASP A 304 -40.85 20.13 -4.50
N ARG A 305 -41.77 19.79 -5.41
CA ARG A 305 -41.41 19.29 -6.74
C ARG A 305 -40.55 20.30 -7.54
N PRO A 306 -40.92 21.59 -7.67
CA PRO A 306 -40.06 22.61 -8.28
C PRO A 306 -38.63 22.63 -7.72
N ALA A 307 -38.48 22.64 -6.38
CA ALA A 307 -37.16 22.64 -5.77
C ALA A 307 -36.34 21.39 -6.17
N LEU A 308 -36.95 20.21 -6.17
CA LEU A 308 -36.22 19.01 -6.60
C LEU A 308 -35.98 18.92 -8.10
N LEU A 309 -36.77 19.57 -8.96
CA LEU A 309 -36.43 19.70 -10.37
C LEU A 309 -35.17 20.53 -10.58
N GLU A 310 -34.95 21.57 -9.77
CA GLU A 310 -33.67 22.30 -9.77
C GLU A 310 -32.50 21.40 -9.34
N PHE A 311 -32.70 20.54 -8.33
CA PHE A 311 -31.71 19.52 -7.98
C PHE A 311 -31.39 18.58 -9.15
N LEU A 312 -32.42 18.12 -9.87
CA LEU A 312 -32.23 17.27 -11.06
C LEU A 312 -31.45 18.00 -12.17
N ALA A 313 -31.72 19.29 -12.37
CA ALA A 313 -31.00 20.14 -13.33
C ALA A 313 -29.56 20.46 -12.89
N TRP A 314 -29.29 20.50 -11.58
CA TRP A 314 -27.97 20.71 -11.01
C TRP A 314 -27.05 19.49 -11.21
N LEU A 315 -27.57 18.26 -11.08
CA LEU A 315 -26.78 17.02 -11.13
C LEU A 315 -25.90 16.82 -12.38
N PRO A 316 -26.35 17.08 -13.63
CA PRO A 316 -25.52 17.00 -14.83
C PRO A 316 -24.26 17.85 -14.81
N HIS A 317 -24.29 18.98 -14.11
CA HIS A 317 -23.19 19.94 -14.06
C HIS A 317 -22.12 19.54 -13.04
N GLN A 318 -22.37 18.50 -12.25
CA GLN A 318 -21.49 18.10 -11.15
C GLN A 318 -20.33 17.20 -11.59
N ARG A 319 -19.27 17.21 -10.77
CA ARG A 319 -18.07 16.40 -10.95
C ARG A 319 -17.94 15.32 -9.88
N LYS A 320 -17.15 14.28 -10.16
CA LYS A 320 -16.84 13.22 -9.19
C LYS A 320 -15.93 13.78 -8.09
N TRP A 321 -16.24 13.53 -6.83
CA TRP A 321 -15.40 14.03 -5.72
C TRP A 321 -13.95 13.50 -5.73
N LYS A 322 -13.73 12.29 -6.25
CA LYS A 322 -12.39 11.68 -6.34
C LYS A 322 -11.64 12.02 -7.63
N HIS A 323 -12.37 12.46 -8.66
CA HIS A 323 -11.85 12.78 -9.98
C HIS A 323 -12.55 14.07 -10.43
N PRO A 324 -12.16 15.24 -9.87
CA PRO A 324 -12.85 16.51 -10.12
C PRO A 324 -12.88 16.92 -11.59
N ASP A 325 -11.94 16.40 -12.38
CA ASP A 325 -11.85 16.52 -13.84
C ASP A 325 -12.97 15.78 -14.59
N GLN A 326 -13.65 14.83 -13.94
CA GLN A 326 -14.63 13.96 -14.61
C GLN A 326 -16.08 14.29 -14.22
N PRO A 327 -16.99 14.42 -15.20
CA PRO A 327 -18.43 14.54 -14.94
C PRO A 327 -19.02 13.27 -14.33
N LEU A 328 -20.18 13.41 -13.70
CA LEU A 328 -20.95 12.25 -13.24
C LEU A 328 -21.47 11.45 -14.45
N SER A 329 -21.35 10.13 -14.39
CA SER A 329 -21.95 9.27 -15.43
C SER A 329 -23.47 9.30 -15.34
N ALA A 330 -24.16 9.08 -16.47
CA ALA A 330 -25.62 8.95 -16.50
C ALA A 330 -26.12 7.94 -15.46
N VAL A 331 -25.56 6.73 -15.45
CA VAL A 331 -25.88 5.67 -14.49
C VAL A 331 -25.73 6.12 -13.03
N TYR A 332 -24.70 6.90 -12.71
CA TYR A 332 -24.52 7.39 -11.34
C TYR A 332 -25.52 8.50 -10.99
N ARG A 333 -25.87 9.38 -11.93
CA ARG A 333 -26.94 10.37 -11.72
C ARG A 333 -28.27 9.67 -11.45
N ASP A 334 -28.63 8.68 -12.25
CA ASP A 334 -29.86 7.91 -12.07
C ASP A 334 -29.91 7.21 -10.71
N HIS A 335 -28.77 6.67 -10.28
CA HIS A 335 -28.61 6.09 -8.97
C HIS A 335 -28.85 7.10 -7.84
N VAL A 336 -28.28 8.31 -7.94
CA VAL A 336 -28.52 9.40 -6.96
C VAL A 336 -30.00 9.77 -6.92
N ILE A 337 -30.62 10.00 -8.08
CA ILE A 337 -32.04 10.36 -8.20
C ILE A 337 -32.92 9.29 -7.55
N GLY A 338 -32.68 8.02 -7.85
CA GLY A 338 -33.45 6.90 -7.28
C GLY A 338 -33.35 6.82 -5.75
N HIS A 339 -32.18 7.11 -5.18
CA HIS A 339 -32.01 7.13 -3.72
C HIS A 339 -32.70 8.32 -3.06
N VAL A 340 -32.61 9.51 -3.66
CA VAL A 340 -33.28 10.73 -3.18
C VAL A 340 -34.80 10.59 -3.24
N ALA A 341 -35.35 10.11 -4.36
CA ALA A 341 -36.78 9.88 -4.50
C ALA A 341 -37.31 8.86 -3.47
N ARG A 342 -36.55 7.78 -3.21
CA ARG A 342 -36.93 6.78 -2.20
C ARG A 342 -36.87 7.35 -0.78
N PHE A 343 -35.89 8.21 -0.49
CA PHE A 343 -35.78 8.88 0.80
C PHE A 343 -37.01 9.76 1.09
N PHE A 344 -37.35 10.69 0.20
CA PHE A 344 -38.51 11.56 0.39
C PHE A 344 -39.82 10.77 0.43
N ARG A 345 -39.98 9.74 -0.42
CA ARG A 345 -41.15 8.88 -0.38
C ARG A 345 -41.28 8.16 0.96
N HIS A 346 -40.19 7.61 1.48
CA HIS A 346 -40.18 6.92 2.77
C HIS A 346 -40.55 7.89 3.90
N ALA A 347 -39.95 9.09 3.91
CA ALA A 347 -40.26 10.10 4.91
C ALA A 347 -41.73 10.58 4.87
N ALA A 348 -42.28 10.79 3.67
CA ALA A 348 -43.67 11.21 3.50
C ALA A 348 -44.67 10.12 3.95
N ILE A 349 -44.42 8.84 3.61
CA ILE A 349 -45.27 7.71 4.05
C ILE A 349 -45.29 7.57 5.57
N ASN A 350 -44.19 7.91 6.24
CA ASN A 350 -44.06 7.83 7.69
C ASN A 350 -44.34 9.18 8.38
N GLU A 351 -44.83 10.18 7.63
CA GLU A 351 -45.26 11.49 8.15
C GLU A 351 -44.18 12.19 9.00
N TRP A 352 -42.93 12.12 8.56
CA TRP A 352 -41.84 12.71 9.33
C TRP A 352 -41.97 14.23 9.46
N PRO A 353 -41.69 14.80 10.64
CA PRO A 353 -41.65 16.25 10.81
C PRO A 353 -40.53 16.83 9.93
N HIS A 354 -40.67 18.09 9.55
CA HIS A 354 -39.67 18.83 8.77
C HIS A 354 -39.34 18.24 7.39
N MET A 355 -40.27 17.46 6.83
CA MET A 355 -40.21 16.86 5.50
C MET A 355 -41.43 17.27 4.66
N PRO A 356 -41.36 17.19 3.32
CA PRO A 356 -42.51 17.44 2.47
C PRO A 356 -43.64 16.44 2.77
N THR A 357 -44.89 16.94 2.88
CA THR A 357 -46.07 16.12 3.20
C THR A 357 -46.40 15.09 2.12
N LYS A 358 -46.01 15.37 0.87
CA LYS A 358 -46.19 14.46 -0.27
C LYS A 358 -44.82 14.19 -0.91
N PRO A 359 -44.59 12.99 -1.48
CA PRO A 359 -43.37 12.72 -2.23
C PRO A 359 -43.21 13.73 -3.38
N PRO A 360 -42.15 14.57 -3.37
CA PRO A 360 -41.95 15.62 -4.37
C PRO A 360 -41.58 15.08 -5.75
N LEU A 361 -40.96 13.89 -5.82
CA LEU A 361 -40.62 13.20 -7.07
C LEU A 361 -41.61 12.07 -7.36
N THR A 362 -42.10 12.05 -8.59
CA THR A 362 -42.99 11.01 -9.11
C THR A 362 -42.19 9.90 -9.82
N SER A 363 -42.86 8.84 -10.25
CA SER A 363 -42.24 7.80 -11.08
C SER A 363 -41.73 8.31 -12.43
N SER A 364 -42.29 9.41 -12.93
CA SER A 364 -41.88 10.03 -14.20
C SER A 364 -40.56 10.80 -14.09
N ASP A 365 -40.22 11.25 -12.88
CA ASP A 365 -39.00 12.01 -12.60
C ASP A 365 -37.79 11.09 -12.31
N VAL A 366 -38.04 9.79 -12.10
CA VAL A 366 -36.99 8.80 -11.82
C VAL A 366 -36.62 8.07 -13.12
N PRO A 367 -35.34 7.98 -13.49
CA PRO A 367 -34.91 7.26 -14.69
C PRO A 367 -35.41 5.82 -14.71
N ARG A 368 -35.95 5.41 -15.85
CA ARG A 368 -36.42 4.02 -16.03
C ARG A 368 -35.22 3.09 -15.95
N GLY A 369 -35.39 1.97 -15.25
CA GLY A 369 -34.35 0.95 -15.16
C GLY A 369 -34.01 0.44 -16.56
N ILE A 370 -32.75 0.56 -16.96
CA ILE A 370 -32.26 -0.06 -18.19
C ILE A 370 -32.38 -1.58 -18.02
N GLU A 371 -33.00 -2.23 -19.00
CA GLU A 371 -33.06 -3.69 -19.06
C GLU A 371 -31.65 -4.25 -19.00
N ARG A 372 -31.36 -5.05 -17.97
CA ARG A 372 -30.03 -5.59 -17.78
C ARG A 372 -29.79 -6.67 -18.82
N VAL A 373 -28.85 -6.41 -19.73
CA VAL A 373 -28.33 -7.44 -20.62
C VAL A 373 -27.85 -8.63 -19.77
N PRO A 374 -28.31 -9.86 -20.06
CA PRO A 374 -27.86 -11.05 -19.37
C PRO A 374 -26.33 -11.15 -19.34
N ARG A 375 -25.76 -11.53 -18.19
CA ARG A 375 -24.29 -11.63 -18.00
C ARG A 375 -23.69 -12.91 -18.54
N PHE A 376 -24.53 -13.85 -18.99
CA PHE A 376 -24.09 -15.08 -19.62
C PHE A 376 -24.53 -15.06 -21.07
N ILE A 377 -23.69 -15.59 -21.93
CA ILE A 377 -24.07 -15.94 -23.30
C ILE A 377 -24.71 -17.32 -23.16
N PRO A 378 -25.99 -17.50 -23.53
CA PRO A 378 -26.63 -18.82 -23.53
C PRO A 378 -25.80 -19.83 -24.34
N ALA A 379 -25.85 -21.11 -23.98
CA ALA A 379 -24.98 -22.15 -24.57
C ALA A 379 -25.11 -22.18 -26.11
N GLU A 380 -26.33 -22.00 -26.61
CA GLU A 380 -26.67 -21.93 -28.03
C GLU A 380 -26.07 -20.71 -28.75
N GLN A 381 -25.72 -19.66 -28.03
CA GLN A 381 -25.03 -18.47 -28.55
C GLN A 381 -23.51 -18.51 -28.28
N LEU A 382 -23.06 -19.37 -27.36
CA LEU A 382 -21.66 -19.52 -27.00
C LEU A 382 -20.90 -20.33 -28.05
N ASP A 383 -21.49 -21.42 -28.56
CA ASP A 383 -20.83 -22.28 -29.54
C ASP A 383 -20.50 -21.54 -30.86
N PRO A 384 -21.43 -20.80 -31.48
CA PRO A 384 -21.11 -20.00 -32.68
C PRO A 384 -20.06 -18.91 -32.42
N LEU A 385 -20.06 -18.33 -31.22
CA LEU A 385 -19.06 -17.33 -30.83
C LEU A 385 -17.66 -17.96 -30.71
N MET A 386 -17.56 -19.13 -30.06
CA MET A 386 -16.31 -19.85 -29.91
C MET A 386 -15.78 -20.35 -31.27
N ASP A 387 -16.66 -20.74 -32.19
CA ASP A 387 -16.31 -21.07 -33.56
C ASP A 387 -15.78 -19.86 -34.34
N GLY A 388 -16.42 -18.69 -34.20
CA GLY A 388 -15.93 -17.44 -34.76
C GLY A 388 -14.55 -17.03 -34.22
N ILE A 389 -14.31 -17.20 -32.91
CA ILE A 389 -13.01 -16.94 -32.27
C ILE A 389 -11.95 -17.93 -32.79
N ARG A 390 -12.28 -19.20 -32.97
CA ARG A 390 -11.36 -20.20 -33.57
C ARG A 390 -11.03 -19.86 -35.02
N ALA A 391 -12.00 -19.44 -35.81
CA ALA A 391 -11.79 -18.99 -37.19
C ALA A 391 -10.88 -17.75 -37.28
N LEU A 392 -10.99 -16.84 -36.30
CA LEU A 392 -10.10 -15.68 -36.16
C LEU A 392 -8.70 -16.06 -35.65
N GLY A 393 -8.60 -17.04 -34.73
CA GLY A 393 -7.32 -17.57 -34.23
C GLY A 393 -6.56 -18.43 -35.25
N GLY A 394 -7.28 -19.08 -36.17
CA GLY A 394 -6.72 -19.74 -37.36
C GLY A 394 -6.18 -18.75 -38.40
N ARG A 395 -6.59 -17.47 -38.33
CA ARG A 395 -5.94 -16.34 -38.98
C ARG A 395 -4.96 -15.64 -38.03
N SER A 396 -4.14 -16.41 -37.31
CA SER A 396 -2.94 -15.84 -36.71
C SER A 396 -2.01 -15.40 -37.83
N ILE A 397 -2.03 -14.09 -38.08
CA ILE A 397 -0.85 -13.26 -38.30
C ILE A 397 0.21 -14.00 -39.13
N LEU A 398 0.01 -13.99 -40.45
CA LEU A 398 1.15 -14.00 -41.35
C LEU A 398 2.11 -12.92 -40.84
N ARG A 399 3.21 -13.38 -40.26
CA ARG A 399 4.45 -12.63 -40.05
C ARG A 399 4.60 -11.71 -41.27
N PRO A 400 4.67 -10.37 -41.13
CA PRO A 400 5.10 -9.58 -42.26
C PRO A 400 6.49 -10.09 -42.63
N GLN A 401 6.62 -10.68 -43.82
CA GLN A 401 7.93 -10.80 -44.44
C GLN A 401 8.48 -9.39 -44.49
N ASN A 402 9.66 -9.21 -43.89
CA ASN A 402 10.43 -7.98 -44.00
C ASN A 402 10.51 -7.60 -45.48
N PRO A 403 9.95 -6.46 -45.94
CA PRO A 403 10.33 -5.95 -47.23
C PRO A 403 11.82 -5.60 -47.16
N HIS A 404 12.54 -6.10 -48.16
CA HIS A 404 13.93 -5.75 -48.46
C HIS A 404 14.19 -4.27 -48.19
N ILE A 405 14.93 -3.95 -47.12
CA ILE A 405 15.54 -2.64 -46.96
C ILE A 405 16.73 -2.62 -47.93
N PRO A 406 16.82 -1.68 -48.89
CA PRO A 406 18.00 -1.53 -49.72
C PRO A 406 19.20 -1.22 -48.83
N GLN A 407 20.27 -2.00 -48.97
CA GLN A 407 21.54 -1.70 -48.33
C GLN A 407 22.04 -0.35 -48.85
N ASN A 408 22.12 0.64 -47.96
CA ASN A 408 22.76 1.91 -48.24
C ASN A 408 24.29 1.69 -48.38
N PRO A 409 24.90 1.96 -49.54
CA PRO A 409 26.31 1.65 -49.80
C PRO A 409 27.32 2.51 -49.02
N ASP A 410 26.89 3.54 -48.28
CA ASP A 410 27.81 4.49 -47.63
C ASP A 410 28.25 4.17 -46.19
N ARG A 411 27.93 2.97 -45.65
CA ARG A 411 28.46 2.54 -44.33
C ARG A 411 29.69 1.64 -44.39
N ALA A 412 30.14 1.21 -45.57
CA ALA A 412 31.29 0.32 -45.72
C ALA A 412 32.66 1.04 -45.64
N THR A 413 32.69 2.38 -45.71
CA THR A 413 33.94 3.17 -45.74
C THR A 413 34.41 3.68 -44.37
N ALA A 414 33.56 3.64 -43.34
CA ALA A 414 33.95 4.10 -41.99
C ALA A 414 34.57 3.00 -41.12
N GLN A 415 34.28 1.72 -41.38
CA GLN A 415 34.70 0.60 -40.52
C GLN A 415 36.07 0.00 -40.91
N LYS A 416 36.61 0.34 -42.09
CA LYS A 416 37.99 -0.01 -42.50
C LYS A 416 39.07 0.94 -41.97
N ARG A 417 38.72 2.16 -41.52
CA ARG A 417 39.71 3.14 -41.01
C ARG A 417 40.10 2.97 -39.54
N HIS A 418 39.31 2.26 -38.73
CA HIS A 418 39.66 2.06 -37.30
C HIS A 418 40.49 0.80 -37.00
N ARG A 419 40.65 -0.11 -37.98
CA ARG A 419 41.44 -1.34 -37.79
C ARG A 419 42.92 -1.22 -38.17
N HIS A 420 43.34 -0.10 -38.78
CA HIS A 420 44.75 0.15 -39.12
C HIS A 420 45.53 1.03 -38.13
N LYS A 421 44.89 1.59 -37.09
CA LYS A 421 45.56 2.43 -36.06
C LYS A 421 45.99 1.70 -34.78
N ARG A 422 45.85 0.38 -34.71
CA ARG A 422 46.29 -0.45 -33.55
C ARG A 422 47.41 -1.44 -33.87
N ARG A 423 48.19 -1.19 -34.93
CA ARG A 423 49.36 -2.01 -35.27
C ARG A 423 50.67 -1.22 -35.44
N ARG A 424 50.71 0.02 -34.98
CA ARG A 424 51.95 0.79 -34.75
C ARG A 424 51.75 1.72 -33.57
N GLN A 425 52.04 1.20 -32.38
CA GLN A 425 52.62 1.89 -31.23
C GLN A 425 53.02 0.83 -30.22
#